data_AF-A0A3N7I1L3-F1
#
_entry.id   AF-A0A3N7I1L3-F1
#
_cell.length_a   1.000
_cell.length_b   1.000
_cell.length_c   1.000
_cell.angle_alpha   90.00
_cell.angle_beta   90.00
_cell.angle_gamma   90.00
#
_symmetry.space_group_name_H-M   'P 1'
#
loop_
_entity.id
_entity.type
_entity.pdbx_description
1 polymer ?
#
loop_
_entity_poly.entity_id
_entity_poly.type
_entity_poly.pdbx_seq_one_letter_code
_entity_poly.pdbx_strand_id
1 'polypeptide(L)'
;MKEIVSRCPACCELVDNRGWNALHYVVASRRTEVFKECLRIPLLDRLKTKKDDKGNTPFHLIAALALKLDNWLLVFRFREEGIYGLNKQKLSIKDIYNGDLAEIPEILESLEDVGRGPFGFRRIVLEETNEKNKKEKDASNKA
;
A
#
# COMPACT_ATOMS: atom_id res chain seq x y z
N MET A 1 5.38 9.73 4.28
CA MET A 1 5.77 9.78 2.85
C MET A 1 6.01 11.18 2.33
N LYS A 2 5.09 12.15 2.45
CA LYS A 2 5.28 13.53 1.94
C LYS A 2 6.65 14.14 2.32
N GLU A 3 7.02 14.06 3.60
CA GLU A 3 8.31 14.55 4.09
C GLU A 3 9.53 13.84 3.46
N ILE A 4 9.47 12.51 3.34
CA ILE A 4 10.55 11.70 2.74
C ILE A 4 10.73 12.08 1.27
N VAL A 5 9.64 12.17 0.51
CA VAL A 5 9.66 12.53 -0.91
C VAL A 5 10.15 13.97 -1.10
N SER A 6 9.79 14.89 -0.19
CA SER A 6 10.27 16.28 -0.21
C SER A 6 11.79 16.37 -0.02
N ARG A 7 12.35 15.61 0.94
CA ARG A 7 13.79 15.64 1.25
C ARG A 7 14.65 14.82 0.29
N CYS A 8 14.12 13.70 -0.21
CA CYS A 8 14.85 12.77 -1.07
C CYS A 8 13.92 12.20 -2.15
N PRO A 9 13.57 12.98 -3.19
CA PRO A 9 12.65 12.51 -4.23
C PRO A 9 13.17 11.29 -5.00
N ALA A 10 14.49 11.17 -5.13
CA ALA A 10 15.16 10.04 -5.77
C ALA A 10 14.86 8.70 -5.07
N CYS A 11 14.53 8.70 -3.78
CA CYS A 11 14.20 7.46 -3.07
C CYS A 11 12.92 6.79 -3.58
N CYS A 12 12.04 7.53 -4.28
CA CYS A 12 10.81 6.98 -4.84
C CYS A 12 11.07 5.89 -5.89
N GLU A 13 12.20 5.94 -6.58
CA GLU A 13 12.52 5.00 -7.66
C GLU A 13 13.29 3.77 -7.19
N LEU A 14 13.66 3.73 -5.90
CA LEU A 14 14.36 2.59 -5.32
C LEU A 14 13.43 1.37 -5.26
N VAL A 15 14.03 0.22 -5.55
CA VAL A 15 13.41 -1.10 -5.44
C VAL A 15 14.30 -2.04 -4.63
N ASP A 16 13.68 -3.05 -4.00
CA ASP A 16 14.42 -4.13 -3.35
C ASP A 16 14.93 -5.17 -4.38
N ASN A 17 15.51 -6.26 -3.89
CA ASN A 17 15.99 -7.39 -4.70
C ASN A 17 14.89 -8.22 -5.38
N ARG A 18 13.61 -7.93 -5.11
CA ARG A 18 12.45 -8.51 -5.80
C ARG A 18 11.89 -7.57 -6.85
N GLY A 19 12.45 -6.36 -6.99
CA GLY A 19 11.88 -5.29 -7.80
C GLY A 19 10.73 -4.54 -7.10
N TRP A 20 10.53 -4.72 -5.79
CA TRP A 20 9.46 -4.04 -5.07
C TRP A 20 9.80 -2.58 -4.79
N ASN A 21 9.00 -1.70 -5.36
CA ASN A 21 8.98 -0.29 -5.00
C ASN A 21 8.18 -0.03 -3.70
N ALA A 22 8.22 1.23 -3.23
CA ALA A 22 7.52 1.67 -2.03
C ALA A 22 6.02 1.33 -1.99
N LEU A 23 5.31 1.33 -3.13
CA LEU A 23 3.88 1.00 -3.16
C LEU A 23 3.60 -0.49 -2.90
N HIS A 24 4.47 -1.41 -3.32
CA HIS A 24 4.32 -2.84 -2.98
C HIS A 24 4.39 -3.04 -1.46
N TYR A 25 5.36 -2.38 -0.80
CA TYR A 25 5.48 -2.39 0.65
C TYR A 25 4.27 -1.76 1.37
N VAL A 26 3.72 -0.66 0.85
CA VAL A 26 2.52 -0.05 1.42
C VAL A 26 1.33 -1.01 1.34
N VAL A 27 1.16 -1.72 0.21
CA VAL A 27 0.13 -2.76 0.07
C VAL A 27 0.35 -3.89 1.07
N ALA A 28 1.58 -4.40 1.20
CA ALA A 28 1.93 -5.44 2.16
C ALA A 28 1.71 -5.03 3.62
N SER A 29 1.86 -3.73 3.94
CA SER A 29 1.56 -3.19 5.27
C SER A 29 0.07 -3.20 5.63
N ARG A 30 -0.81 -3.50 4.66
CA ARG A 30 -2.28 -3.55 4.77
C ARG A 30 -2.93 -2.21 5.18
N ARG A 31 -2.26 -1.09 4.88
CA ARG A 31 -2.73 0.26 5.21
C ARG A 31 -3.26 0.97 3.97
N THR A 32 -4.54 0.76 3.69
CA THR A 32 -5.25 1.35 2.54
C THR A 32 -5.20 2.89 2.54
N GLU A 33 -5.32 3.53 3.70
CA GLU A 33 -5.26 4.99 3.81
C GLU A 33 -3.88 5.55 3.46
N VAL A 34 -2.81 4.86 3.86
CA VAL A 34 -1.44 5.25 3.48
C VAL A 34 -1.26 5.09 1.97
N PHE A 35 -1.81 4.03 1.37
CA PHE A 35 -1.77 3.83 -0.07
C PHE A 35 -2.46 4.96 -0.83
N LYS A 36 -3.69 5.33 -0.42
CA LYS A 36 -4.42 6.47 -1.01
C LYS A 36 -3.63 7.77 -0.90
N GLU A 37 -3.03 8.07 0.25
CA GLU A 37 -2.18 9.26 0.43
C GLU A 37 -0.91 9.21 -0.43
N CYS A 38 -0.32 8.03 -0.65
CA CYS A 38 0.82 7.89 -1.56
C CYS A 38 0.43 8.20 -3.00
N LEU A 39 -0.74 7.77 -3.47
CA LEU A 39 -1.23 8.08 -4.82
C LEU A 39 -1.56 9.55 -5.04
N ARG A 40 -1.69 10.36 -3.97
CA ARG A 40 -1.81 11.83 -4.07
C ARG A 40 -0.47 12.51 -4.31
N ILE A 41 0.64 11.78 -4.23
CA ILE A 41 2.00 12.28 -4.48
C ILE A 41 2.42 11.84 -5.90
N PRO A 42 2.59 12.77 -6.86
CA PRO A 42 2.84 12.41 -8.27
C PRO A 42 4.02 11.46 -8.49
N LEU A 43 5.10 11.63 -7.73
CA LEU A 43 6.30 10.78 -7.81
C LEU A 43 6.07 9.33 -7.37
N LEU A 44 5.07 9.09 -6.51
CA LEU A 44 4.67 7.75 -6.09
C LEU A 44 3.54 7.20 -6.97
N ASP A 45 2.61 8.05 -7.40
CA ASP A 45 1.51 7.62 -8.28
C ASP A 45 2.01 6.97 -9.58
N ARG A 46 3.09 7.51 -10.18
CA ARG A 46 3.75 6.92 -11.35
C ARG A 46 4.30 5.50 -11.12
N LEU A 47 4.46 5.06 -9.88
CA LEU A 47 4.97 3.73 -9.53
C LEU A 47 3.89 2.66 -9.54
N LYS A 48 2.59 3.04 -9.59
CA LYS A 48 1.47 2.09 -9.51
C LYS A 48 1.40 1.08 -10.66
N THR A 49 2.03 1.41 -11.80
CA THR A 49 2.13 0.55 -12.99
C THR A 49 3.49 -0.13 -13.12
N LYS A 50 4.44 0.16 -12.22
CA LYS A 50 5.76 -0.48 -12.25
C LYS A 50 5.65 -1.90 -11.72
N LYS A 51 6.24 -2.83 -12.47
CA LYS A 51 6.24 -4.26 -12.19
C LYS A 51 7.48 -4.66 -11.41
N ASP A 52 7.30 -5.60 -10.51
CA ASP A 52 8.37 -6.32 -9.84
C ASP A 52 9.00 -7.40 -10.74
N ASP A 53 9.95 -8.16 -10.19
CA ASP A 53 10.65 -9.20 -10.93
C ASP A 53 9.77 -10.38 -11.31
N LYS A 54 8.58 -10.54 -10.71
CA LYS A 54 7.56 -11.51 -11.12
C LYS A 54 6.55 -10.92 -12.12
N GLY A 55 6.71 -9.66 -12.48
CA GLY A 55 5.79 -8.95 -13.37
C GLY A 55 4.56 -8.38 -12.65
N ASN A 56 4.49 -8.50 -11.32
CA ASN A 56 3.36 -8.02 -10.52
C ASN A 56 3.52 -6.52 -10.27
N THR A 57 2.42 -5.79 -10.41
CA THR A 57 2.33 -4.38 -9.94
C THR A 57 1.77 -4.37 -8.50
N PRO A 58 1.82 -3.21 -7.79
CA PRO A 58 1.14 -3.09 -6.50
C PRO A 58 -0.34 -3.46 -6.57
N PHE A 59 -0.98 -3.28 -7.73
CA PHE A 59 -2.38 -3.66 -7.92
C PHE A 59 -2.63 -5.15 -8.09
N HIS A 60 -1.66 -5.93 -8.60
CA HIS A 60 -1.76 -7.39 -8.62
C HIS A 60 -1.81 -7.93 -7.18
N LEU A 61 -0.98 -7.37 -6.28
CA LEU A 61 -1.02 -7.67 -4.84
C LEU A 61 -2.36 -7.25 -4.20
N ILE A 62 -2.90 -6.09 -4.57
CA ILE A 62 -4.21 -5.62 -4.08
C ILE A 62 -5.32 -6.61 -4.46
N ALA A 63 -5.34 -7.15 -5.68
CA ALA A 63 -6.33 -8.15 -6.08
C ALA A 63 -6.22 -9.43 -5.25
N ALA A 64 -5.01 -9.94 -5.06
CA ALA A 64 -4.78 -11.11 -4.21
C ALA A 64 -5.21 -10.87 -2.75
N LEU A 65 -5.02 -9.65 -2.22
CA LEU A 65 -5.46 -9.27 -0.87
C LEU A 65 -6.96 -9.01 -0.78
N ALA A 66 -7.59 -8.45 -1.82
CA ALA A 66 -9.03 -8.18 -1.84
C ALA A 66 -9.87 -9.46 -1.71
N LEU A 67 -9.31 -10.61 -2.12
CA LEU A 67 -9.89 -11.94 -1.90
C LEU A 67 -9.83 -12.41 -0.43
N LYS A 68 -8.88 -11.91 0.36
CA LYS A 68 -8.64 -12.35 1.75
C LYS A 68 -9.04 -11.32 2.82
N LEU A 69 -9.05 -10.03 2.50
CA LEU A 69 -9.21 -8.93 3.44
C LEU A 69 -10.11 -7.83 2.86
N ASP A 70 -11.23 -7.55 3.53
CA ASP A 70 -12.29 -6.64 3.07
C ASP A 70 -11.83 -5.19 2.80
N ASN A 71 -10.74 -4.73 3.43
CA ASN A 71 -10.35 -3.32 3.35
C ASN A 71 -9.78 -2.90 1.97
N TRP A 72 -9.21 -3.83 1.19
CA TRP A 72 -8.64 -3.54 -0.12
C TRP A 72 -9.66 -3.55 -1.26
N LEU A 73 -10.84 -4.14 -1.05
CA LEU A 73 -11.89 -4.26 -2.05
C LEU A 73 -12.34 -2.90 -2.60
N LEU A 74 -12.43 -1.88 -1.74
CA LEU A 74 -12.76 -0.53 -2.16
C LEU A 74 -11.65 0.10 -3.01
N VAL A 75 -10.38 -0.12 -2.65
CA VAL A 75 -9.25 0.41 -3.44
C VAL A 75 -9.19 -0.24 -4.83
N PHE A 76 -9.54 -1.52 -4.90
CA PHE A 76 -9.60 -2.28 -6.14
C PHE A 76 -10.72 -1.80 -7.09
N ARG A 77 -11.96 -1.67 -6.62
CA ARG A 77 -13.13 -1.39 -7.48
C ARG A 77 -13.11 -0.04 -8.21
N PHE A 78 -12.36 0.96 -7.73
CA PHE A 78 -12.38 2.32 -8.29
C PHE A 78 -11.19 2.63 -9.20
N ARG A 79 -10.69 1.65 -9.98
CA ARG A 79 -9.46 1.81 -10.77
C ARG A 79 -9.60 1.31 -12.20
N GLU A 80 -8.89 1.98 -13.11
CA GLU A 80 -8.83 1.62 -14.52
C GLU A 80 -7.96 0.38 -14.72
N GLU A 81 -8.58 -0.76 -15.00
CA GLU A 81 -7.91 -2.06 -15.01
C GLU A 81 -6.95 -2.25 -16.20
N GLY A 82 -7.17 -1.53 -17.30
CA GLY A 82 -6.40 -1.70 -18.54
C GLY A 82 -4.94 -1.22 -18.47
N ILE A 83 -4.57 -0.40 -17.48
CA ILE A 83 -3.26 0.26 -17.44
C ILE A 83 -2.13 -0.57 -16.81
N TYR A 84 -2.47 -1.66 -16.13
CA TYR A 84 -1.50 -2.42 -15.32
C TYR A 84 -0.87 -3.60 -16.07
N GLY A 85 -1.49 -4.02 -17.18
CA GLY A 85 -1.03 -5.14 -18.01
C GLY A 85 -1.05 -6.50 -17.30
N LEU A 86 -0.36 -7.48 -17.90
CA LEU A 86 -0.25 -8.85 -17.38
C LEU A 86 1.05 -9.08 -16.61
N ASN A 87 1.05 -9.94 -15.61
CA ASN A 87 2.28 -10.41 -14.95
C ASN A 87 3.07 -11.42 -15.82
N LYS A 88 4.18 -11.97 -15.31
CA LYS A 88 4.99 -12.94 -16.07
C LYS A 88 4.26 -14.25 -16.37
N GLN A 89 3.22 -14.61 -15.62
CA GLN A 89 2.40 -15.79 -15.89
C GLN A 89 1.16 -15.46 -16.73
N LYS A 90 1.10 -14.25 -17.30
CA LYS A 90 0.05 -13.76 -18.20
C LYS A 90 -1.30 -13.55 -17.51
N LEU A 91 -1.31 -13.34 -16.19
CA LEU A 91 -2.51 -12.99 -15.44
C LEU A 91 -2.68 -11.47 -15.33
N SER A 92 -3.90 -11.00 -15.52
CA SER A 92 -4.30 -9.64 -15.18
C SER A 92 -4.74 -9.55 -13.71
N ILE A 93 -4.90 -8.32 -13.20
CA ILE A 93 -5.45 -8.08 -11.87
C ILE A 93 -6.85 -8.70 -11.71
N LYS A 94 -7.66 -8.70 -12.78
CA LYS A 94 -8.99 -9.32 -12.79
C LYS A 94 -8.91 -10.83 -12.66
N ASP A 95 -7.96 -11.46 -13.37
CA ASP A 95 -7.78 -12.92 -13.31
C ASP A 95 -7.36 -13.34 -11.90
N ILE A 96 -6.45 -12.58 -11.28
CA ILE A 96 -6.07 -12.76 -9.87
C ILE A 96 -7.28 -12.57 -8.96
N TYR A 97 -8.05 -11.49 -9.12
CA TYR A 97 -9.22 -11.23 -8.27
C TYR A 97 -10.34 -12.26 -8.44
N ASN A 98 -10.55 -12.79 -9.64
CA ASN A 98 -11.56 -13.79 -9.92
C ASN A 98 -11.14 -15.21 -9.47
N GLY A 99 -9.92 -15.36 -8.94
CA GLY A 99 -9.46 -16.59 -8.34
C GLY A 99 -8.85 -17.57 -9.32
N ASP A 100 -8.02 -17.13 -10.26
CA ASP A 100 -7.07 -18.05 -10.91
C ASP A 100 -5.99 -18.43 -9.88
N LEU A 101 -6.29 -19.47 -9.09
CA LEU A 101 -5.73 -19.76 -7.77
C LEU A 101 -4.25 -20.15 -7.73
N ALA A 102 -3.62 -20.44 -8.87
CA ALA A 102 -2.25 -20.96 -8.90
C ALA A 102 -1.21 -19.98 -8.30
N GLU A 103 -1.45 -18.67 -8.44
CA GLU A 103 -0.49 -17.63 -8.05
C GLU A 103 -0.82 -16.91 -6.74
N ILE A 104 -2.07 -16.92 -6.30
CA ILE A 104 -2.46 -16.22 -5.08
C ILE A 104 -1.63 -16.67 -3.87
N PRO A 105 -1.36 -17.97 -3.65
CA PRO A 105 -0.48 -18.42 -2.58
C PRO A 105 0.94 -17.84 -2.69
N GLU A 106 1.52 -17.81 -3.89
CA GLU A 106 2.87 -17.29 -4.14
C GLU A 106 2.97 -15.78 -3.89
N ILE A 107 1.99 -15.01 -4.38
CA ILE A 107 1.89 -13.57 -4.12
C ILE A 107 1.73 -13.33 -2.61
N LEU A 108 0.89 -14.10 -1.94
CA LEU A 108 0.66 -13.93 -0.50
C LEU A 108 1.86 -14.35 0.34
N GLU A 109 2.58 -15.41 -0.02
CA GLU A 109 3.82 -15.82 0.63
C GLU A 109 4.87 -14.70 0.56
N SER A 110 4.98 -14.02 -0.59
CA SER A 110 5.86 -12.86 -0.71
C SER A 110 5.48 -11.69 0.22
N LEU A 111 4.21 -11.60 0.64
CA LEU A 111 3.73 -10.62 1.64
C LEU A 111 4.00 -11.05 3.09
N GLU A 112 4.34 -12.31 3.35
CA GLU A 112 4.70 -12.80 4.68
C GLU A 112 6.19 -12.54 4.98
N ASP A 113 7.03 -12.57 3.95
CA ASP A 113 8.48 -12.35 4.01
C ASP A 113 8.89 -10.87 4.24
N VAL A 114 7.96 -9.92 4.19
CA VAL A 114 8.25 -8.48 4.33
C VAL A 114 8.78 -8.10 5.72
N GLY A 115 8.84 -9.08 6.64
CA GLY A 115 9.44 -8.97 7.94
C GLY A 115 8.66 -8.06 8.87
N ARG A 116 8.84 -8.25 10.17
CA ARG A 116 8.30 -7.32 11.18
C ARG A 116 9.00 -5.95 11.17
N GLY A 117 10.05 -5.78 10.35
CA GLY A 117 11.00 -4.69 10.43
C GLY A 117 11.67 -4.59 11.81
N PRO A 118 12.60 -3.66 12.02
CA PRO A 118 13.17 -3.39 13.35
C PRO A 118 12.13 -2.84 14.35
N PHE A 119 10.95 -2.42 13.88
CA PHE A 119 9.92 -1.79 14.70
C PHE A 119 8.79 -2.73 15.16
N GLY A 120 8.77 -4.00 14.71
CA GLY A 120 7.59 -4.84 14.89
C GLY A 120 6.38 -4.30 14.13
N PHE A 121 5.30 -5.09 14.04
CA PHE A 121 3.98 -4.51 13.74
C PHE A 121 3.58 -3.62 14.93
N ARG A 122 4.08 -2.39 14.99
CA ARG A 122 3.47 -1.38 15.84
C ARG A 122 2.11 -1.10 15.19
N ARG A 123 1.03 -1.50 15.86
CA ARG A 123 -0.28 -0.89 15.66
C ARG A 123 -0.03 0.60 15.83
N ILE A 124 0.12 1.32 14.72
CA ILE A 124 0.18 2.79 14.76
C ILE A 124 -1.23 3.19 15.15
N VAL A 125 -1.47 3.27 16.45
CA VAL A 125 -2.47 4.18 16.98
C VAL A 125 -1.95 5.53 16.54
N LEU A 126 -2.53 6.05 15.47
CA LEU A 126 -2.48 7.48 15.23
C LEU A 126 -3.16 8.06 16.47
N GLU A 127 -2.37 8.53 17.44
CA GLU A 127 -2.91 9.50 18.38
C GLU A 127 -3.38 10.66 17.51
N GLU A 128 -4.68 10.70 17.28
CA GLU A 128 -5.35 11.87 16.78
C GLU A 128 -4.85 13.02 17.66
N THR A 129 -4.19 13.99 17.02
CA THR A 129 -3.71 15.20 17.65
C THR A 129 -4.86 15.83 18.41
N ASN A 130 -4.90 15.57 19.71
CA ASN A 130 -5.95 16.04 20.60
C ASN A 130 -5.62 17.48 21.00
N GLU A 131 -5.43 18.36 20.01
CA GLU A 131 -5.27 19.80 20.20
C GLU A 131 -6.61 20.50 20.45
N LYS A 132 -7.74 19.78 20.33
CA LYS A 132 -9.07 20.33 20.64
C LYS A 132 -9.46 20.20 22.12
N ASN A 133 -8.89 19.26 22.87
CA ASN A 133 -9.25 19.05 24.29
C ASN A 133 -8.43 19.89 25.28
N LYS A 134 -7.46 20.71 24.83
CA LYS A 134 -6.71 21.62 25.72
C LYS A 134 -7.42 22.97 25.92
N LYS A 135 -8.27 23.40 24.98
CA LYS A 135 -8.98 24.70 25.10
C LYS A 135 -10.24 24.66 25.98
N GLU A 136 -10.85 23.51 26.19
CA GLU A 136 -12.04 23.40 27.07
C GLU A 136 -11.70 23.24 28.55
N LYS A 137 -10.51 22.72 28.91
CA LYS A 137 -10.09 22.59 30.32
C LYS A 137 -9.62 23.90 30.96
N ASP A 138 -9.11 24.85 30.17
CA ASP A 138 -8.63 26.13 30.69
C ASP A 138 -9.76 27.16 30.88
N ALA A 139 -10.91 26.97 30.23
CA ALA A 139 -12.09 27.84 30.39
C ALA A 139 -12.93 27.51 31.63
N SER A 140 -12.83 26.28 32.17
CA SER A 140 -13.66 25.83 33.29
C SER A 140 -13.01 25.95 34.67
N ASN A 141 -11.77 26.47 34.75
CA ASN A 141 -11.03 26.70 36.00
C ASN A 141 -10.90 28.19 36.38
N LYS A 142 -11.75 29.07 35.81
CA LYS A 142 -11.69 30.52 36.09
C LYS A 142 -13.04 31.19 36.35
N ALA A 143 -14.06 30.44 36.77
CA ALA A 143 -15.33 30.97 37.27
C ALA A 143 -15.59 30.46 38.68
#